data_AF-A0A2S7YBC0-F1
#
_entry.id   AF-A0A2S7YBC0-F1
#
_cell.length_a   1.000
_cell.length_b   1.000
_cell.length_c   1.000
_cell.angle_alpha   90.00
_cell.angle_beta   90.00
_cell.angle_gamma   90.00
#
_symmetry.space_group_name_H-M   'P 1'
#
loop_
_entity.id
_entity.type
_entity.pdbx_description
1 polymer ?
#
loop_
_entity_poly.entity_id
_entity_poly.type
_entity_poly.pdbx_seq_one_letter_code
_entity_poly.pdbx_strand_id
1 'polypeptide(L)'
;MPGIPRMSRPLRRLCTCPSSLRSFTTASARLATTTTTSSSSSSSDPPPRPLKPLTQERRDFLSSALRVNQAGELAATLIYTAQTPPLVRAHPHLRPLLRHMYDQEAAHLATFNALLHRHRVRPTALYPLWSAMAGGLGWATAVMGREAAMACTEAVETEIGGHYNEQIRTLLEMVAAWEAEGYGVGGEFRELIDTLRRIRDEELEHLDHAVEHDAKKADPHWLLTGVIRAGCRGAIWVSERV
;
A
#
# COMPACT_ATOMS: atom_id res chain seq x y z
N MET A 1 -35.93 12.02 50.86
CA MET A 1 -37.06 11.06 50.76
C MET A 1 -37.76 11.30 49.43
N PRO A 2 -38.08 10.30 48.60
CA PRO A 2 -37.42 9.04 48.19
C PRO A 2 -37.05 9.12 46.68
N GLY A 3 -36.39 8.19 45.97
CA GLY A 3 -35.88 6.86 46.24
C GLY A 3 -35.03 6.40 45.03
N ILE A 4 -33.91 5.74 45.32
CA ILE A 4 -33.00 5.11 44.35
C ILE A 4 -33.47 3.66 44.12
N PRO A 5 -33.59 3.16 42.88
CA PRO A 5 -33.69 1.73 42.65
C PRO A 5 -32.30 1.08 42.59
N ARG A 6 -32.12 0.08 43.45
CA ARG A 6 -30.96 -0.80 43.62
C ARG A 6 -31.13 -2.07 42.76
N MET A 7 -29.98 -2.59 42.28
CA MET A 7 -29.67 -4.01 41.96
C MET A 7 -30.36 -4.57 40.69
N SER A 8 -29.69 -5.34 39.83
CA SER A 8 -28.92 -6.54 40.15
C SER A 8 -27.97 -6.93 39.00
N ARG A 9 -26.73 -7.32 39.36
CA ARG A 9 -25.79 -8.03 38.47
C ARG A 9 -26.10 -9.53 38.49
N PRO A 10 -26.15 -10.23 37.35
CA PRO A 10 -26.07 -11.68 37.35
C PRO A 10 -24.61 -12.15 37.40
N LEU A 11 -24.45 -13.28 38.10
CA LEU A 11 -23.22 -13.93 38.50
C LEU A 11 -22.48 -14.59 37.33
N ARG A 12 -21.15 -14.50 37.36
CA ARG A 12 -20.23 -15.34 36.57
C ARG A 12 -20.49 -16.82 36.89
N ARG A 13 -20.82 -17.61 35.88
CA ARG A 13 -20.74 -19.08 35.94
C ARG A 13 -19.40 -19.52 35.38
N LEU A 14 -18.49 -19.90 36.27
CA LEU A 14 -17.32 -20.71 35.95
C LEU A 14 -17.82 -22.13 35.65
N CYS A 15 -17.62 -22.61 34.43
CA CYS A 15 -17.82 -24.02 34.10
C CYS A 15 -16.45 -24.66 33.92
N THR A 16 -16.11 -25.49 34.90
CA THR A 16 -14.94 -26.37 34.97
C THR A 16 -15.03 -27.49 33.94
N CYS A 17 -13.88 -27.84 33.35
CA CYS A 17 -13.66 -29.01 32.51
C CYS A 17 -14.04 -30.32 33.25
N PRO A 18 -14.24 -31.40 32.49
CA PRO A 18 -13.36 -32.53 32.72
C PRO A 18 -12.79 -33.12 31.44
N SER A 19 -11.47 -33.28 31.49
CA SER A 19 -10.63 -34.13 30.66
C SER A 19 -11.12 -35.58 30.73
N SER A 20 -11.50 -36.16 29.61
CA SER A 20 -11.72 -37.61 29.50
C SER A 20 -10.63 -38.22 28.61
N LEU A 21 -9.56 -38.67 29.26
CA LEU A 21 -8.68 -39.70 28.75
C LEU A 21 -9.53 -40.96 28.51
N ARG A 22 -9.54 -41.49 27.27
CA ARG A 22 -9.94 -42.87 27.05
C ARG A 22 -8.90 -43.61 26.23
N SER A 23 -8.47 -44.68 26.87
CA SER A 23 -7.49 -45.67 26.48
C SER A 23 -7.84 -46.37 25.17
N PHE A 24 -6.77 -46.76 24.49
CA PHE A 24 -6.76 -47.63 23.33
C PHE A 24 -7.33 -49.00 23.68
N THR A 25 -8.35 -49.42 22.94
CA THR A 25 -8.79 -50.82 22.86
C THR A 25 -8.67 -51.29 21.42
N THR A 26 -7.75 -52.22 21.20
CA THR A 26 -7.56 -53.02 20.00
C THR A 26 -8.75 -53.97 19.81
N ALA A 27 -9.54 -53.75 18.76
CA ALA A 27 -10.50 -54.71 18.25
C ALA A 27 -10.25 -54.95 16.76
N SER A 28 -9.69 -56.11 16.45
CA SER A 28 -9.60 -56.66 15.09
C SER A 28 -11.00 -56.99 14.58
N ALA A 29 -11.49 -56.22 13.61
CA ALA A 29 -12.64 -56.58 12.80
C ALA A 29 -12.16 -56.72 11.34
N ARG A 30 -12.14 -57.96 10.85
CA ARG A 30 -11.95 -58.27 9.43
C ARG A 30 -13.16 -57.76 8.67
N LEU A 31 -12.96 -56.79 7.77
CA LEU A 31 -13.96 -56.34 6.82
C LEU A 31 -13.50 -56.64 5.40
N ALA A 32 -14.43 -57.18 4.62
CA ALA A 32 -14.24 -57.71 3.28
C ALA A 32 -13.72 -56.65 2.30
N THR A 33 -12.79 -57.08 1.45
CA THR A 33 -12.23 -56.32 0.34
C THR A 33 -13.26 -56.20 -0.78
N THR A 34 -14.06 -55.14 -0.77
CA THR A 34 -14.70 -54.63 -1.99
C THR A 34 -13.67 -53.77 -2.72
N THR A 35 -13.14 -54.30 -3.81
CA THR A 35 -12.28 -53.55 -4.74
C THR A 35 -13.12 -52.50 -5.46
N THR A 36 -13.35 -51.36 -4.81
CA THR A 36 -13.78 -50.15 -5.51
C THR A 36 -12.53 -49.53 -6.12
N THR A 37 -12.37 -49.74 -7.43
CA THR A 37 -11.41 -49.03 -8.27
C THR A 37 -11.63 -47.53 -8.09
N SER A 38 -10.85 -46.96 -7.18
CA SER A 38 -10.75 -45.52 -6.99
C SER A 38 -9.89 -45.04 -8.15
N SER A 39 -10.53 -44.59 -9.23
CA SER A 39 -9.86 -43.85 -10.29
C SER A 39 -9.28 -42.58 -9.66
N SER A 40 -8.04 -42.67 -9.19
CA SER A 40 -7.21 -41.52 -8.90
C SER A 40 -6.99 -40.79 -10.21
N SER A 41 -7.89 -39.85 -10.50
CA SER A 41 -7.63 -38.79 -11.47
C SER A 41 -6.46 -38.00 -10.90
N SER A 42 -5.24 -38.42 -11.23
CA SER A 42 -4.07 -37.57 -11.16
C SER A 42 -4.38 -36.36 -12.02
N SER A 43 -4.77 -35.25 -11.40
CA SER A 43 -4.68 -33.94 -12.04
C SER A 43 -3.20 -33.73 -12.31
N SER A 44 -2.76 -34.14 -13.49
CA SER A 44 -1.46 -33.80 -14.02
C SER A 44 -1.49 -32.31 -14.31
N ASP A 45 -1.20 -31.50 -13.28
CA ASP A 45 -0.89 -30.10 -13.52
C ASP A 45 0.23 -30.05 -14.57
N PRO A 46 0.09 -29.22 -15.61
CA PRO A 46 1.14 -29.09 -16.60
C PRO A 46 2.45 -28.68 -15.90
N PRO A 47 3.60 -29.17 -16.37
CA PRO A 47 4.88 -28.85 -15.75
C PRO A 47 5.09 -27.33 -15.69
N PRO A 48 5.69 -26.80 -14.60
CA PRO A 48 5.83 -25.37 -14.42
C PRO A 48 6.63 -24.76 -15.58
N ARG A 49 6.05 -23.72 -16.20
CA ARG A 49 6.69 -22.98 -17.30
C ARG A 49 8.04 -22.41 -16.81
N PRO A 50 9.12 -22.48 -17.62
CA PRO A 50 10.42 -21.93 -17.24
C PRO A 50 10.32 -20.43 -17.01
N LEU A 51 11.12 -19.88 -16.10
CA LEU A 51 11.15 -18.44 -15.82
C LEU A 51 12.16 -17.74 -16.73
N LYS A 52 11.78 -16.59 -17.30
CA LYS A 52 12.69 -15.78 -18.12
C LYS A 52 13.62 -14.95 -17.22
N PRO A 53 14.95 -15.03 -17.38
CA PRO A 53 15.86 -14.12 -16.70
C PRO A 53 15.59 -12.68 -17.10
N LEU A 54 15.68 -11.76 -16.14
CA LEU A 54 15.58 -10.32 -16.43
C LEU A 54 16.76 -9.88 -17.32
N THR A 55 16.51 -9.01 -18.29
CA THR A 55 17.58 -8.29 -19.02
C THR A 55 18.15 -7.19 -18.12
N GLN A 56 19.30 -6.62 -18.50
CA GLN A 56 19.87 -5.50 -17.74
C GLN A 56 18.94 -4.29 -17.73
N GLU A 57 18.40 -3.92 -18.90
CA GLU A 57 17.41 -2.85 -19.05
C GLU A 57 16.20 -3.01 -18.12
N ARG A 58 15.65 -4.23 -18.01
CA ARG A 58 14.52 -4.52 -17.11
C ARG A 58 14.90 -4.39 -15.63
N ARG A 59 16.12 -4.79 -15.27
CA ARG A 59 16.63 -4.59 -13.90
C ARG A 59 16.81 -3.11 -13.59
N ASP A 60 17.33 -2.34 -14.54
CA ASP A 60 17.54 -0.91 -14.39
C ASP A 60 16.20 -0.18 -14.25
N PHE A 61 15.21 -0.54 -15.07
CA PHE A 61 13.83 -0.07 -14.93
C PHE A 61 13.25 -0.35 -13.54
N LEU A 62 13.28 -1.60 -13.07
CA LEU A 62 12.76 -1.97 -11.75
C LEU A 62 13.48 -1.23 -10.62
N SER A 63 14.80 -1.07 -10.73
CA SER A 63 15.59 -0.35 -9.73
C SER A 63 15.23 1.14 -9.69
N SER A 64 15.01 1.75 -10.87
CA SER A 64 14.53 3.13 -10.99
C SER A 64 13.13 3.29 -10.39
N ALA A 65 12.19 2.44 -10.80
CA ALA A 65 10.80 2.44 -10.34
C ALA A 65 10.70 2.32 -8.81
N LEU A 66 11.40 1.35 -8.21
CA LEU A 66 11.41 1.19 -6.76
C LEU A 66 11.98 2.41 -6.04
N ARG A 67 13.05 3.02 -6.57
CA ARG A 67 13.66 4.22 -5.99
C ARG A 67 12.69 5.41 -6.00
N VAL A 68 12.01 5.61 -7.13
CA VAL A 68 11.03 6.70 -7.27
C VAL A 68 9.84 6.48 -6.35
N ASN A 69 9.28 5.26 -6.28
CA ASN A 69 8.18 4.96 -5.37
C ASN A 69 8.57 5.26 -3.92
N GLN A 70 9.73 4.77 -3.46
CA GLN A 70 10.20 5.06 -2.11
C GLN A 70 10.33 6.57 -1.84
N ALA A 71 10.83 7.34 -2.80
CA ALA A 71 10.94 8.79 -2.68
C ALA A 71 9.56 9.48 -2.65
N GLY A 72 8.59 8.98 -3.42
CA GLY A 72 7.19 9.40 -3.41
C GLY A 72 6.54 9.20 -2.04
N GLU A 73 6.55 7.96 -1.53
CA GLU A 73 5.96 7.62 -0.22
C GLU A 73 6.59 8.42 0.93
N LEU A 74 7.91 8.67 0.84
CA LEU A 74 8.60 9.52 1.80
C LEU A 74 8.06 10.95 1.75
N ALA A 75 7.92 11.52 0.56
CA ALA A 75 7.44 12.87 0.37
C ALA A 75 6.00 13.00 0.88
N ALA A 76 5.11 12.07 0.53
CA ALA A 76 3.73 12.03 1.01
C ALA A 76 3.66 11.92 2.53
N THR A 77 4.39 10.97 3.14
CA THR A 77 4.53 10.84 4.60
C THR A 77 4.94 12.16 5.27
N LEU A 78 5.94 12.86 4.71
CA LEU A 78 6.43 14.14 5.25
C LEU A 78 5.44 15.28 5.06
N ILE A 79 4.72 15.31 3.93
CA ILE A 79 3.66 16.29 3.67
C ILE A 79 2.54 16.13 4.71
N TYR A 80 2.01 14.93 4.92
CA TYR A 80 0.97 14.70 5.94
C TYR A 80 1.47 15.01 7.35
N THR A 81 2.72 14.63 7.67
CA THR A 81 3.34 14.97 8.96
C THR A 81 3.35 16.49 9.17
N ALA A 82 3.75 17.26 8.15
CA ALA A 82 3.87 18.71 8.23
C ALA A 82 2.50 19.41 8.20
N GLN A 83 1.52 18.86 7.47
CA GLN A 83 0.17 19.40 7.40
C GLN A 83 -0.65 19.18 8.69
N THR A 84 -0.39 18.07 9.40
CA THR A 84 -1.24 17.64 10.52
C THR A 84 -1.36 18.68 11.64
N PRO A 85 -0.27 19.27 12.20
CA PRO A 85 -0.40 20.16 13.34
C PRO A 85 -1.22 21.44 13.06
N PRO A 86 -0.98 22.21 11.98
CA PRO A 86 -1.80 23.39 11.68
C PRO A 86 -3.25 23.04 11.39
N LEU A 87 -3.49 21.99 10.59
CA LEU A 87 -4.85 21.59 10.21
C LEU A 87 -5.66 21.08 11.39
N VAL A 88 -5.09 20.23 12.24
CA VAL A 88 -5.80 19.71 13.43
C VAL A 88 -6.07 20.83 14.44
N ARG A 89 -5.21 21.85 14.51
CA ARG A 89 -5.43 23.01 15.37
C ARG A 89 -6.63 23.85 14.90
N ALA A 90 -6.76 24.06 13.59
CA ALA A 90 -7.83 24.84 12.99
C ALA A 90 -9.14 24.03 12.82
N HIS A 91 -9.02 22.74 12.54
CA HIS A 91 -10.10 21.81 12.21
C HIS A 91 -9.93 20.48 12.96
N PRO A 92 -10.22 20.42 14.28
CA PRO A 92 -9.96 19.23 15.10
C PRO A 92 -10.65 17.94 14.62
N HIS A 93 -11.77 18.06 13.91
CA HIS A 93 -12.52 16.94 13.34
C HIS A 93 -11.76 16.21 12.22
N LEU A 94 -10.75 16.82 11.60
CA LEU A 94 -9.91 16.18 10.56
C LEU A 94 -8.86 15.24 11.13
N ARG A 95 -8.64 15.23 12.45
CA ARG A 95 -7.62 14.39 13.09
C ARG A 95 -7.71 12.90 12.72
N PRO A 96 -8.89 12.25 12.73
CA PRO A 96 -8.99 10.84 12.34
C PRO A 96 -8.60 10.61 10.88
N LEU A 97 -9.04 11.49 9.98
CA LEU A 97 -8.72 11.41 8.55
C LEU A 97 -7.21 11.57 8.31
N LEU A 98 -6.61 12.65 8.81
CA LEU A 98 -5.17 12.91 8.62
C LEU A 98 -4.29 11.82 9.22
N ARG A 99 -4.73 11.23 10.34
CA ARG A 99 -4.06 10.06 10.92
C ARG A 99 -4.19 8.84 10.01
N HIS A 100 -5.37 8.58 9.47
CA HIS A 100 -5.61 7.45 8.58
C HIS A 100 -4.72 7.50 7.34
N MET A 101 -4.69 8.65 6.66
CA MET A 101 -3.85 8.87 5.47
C MET A 101 -2.37 8.70 5.83
N TYR A 102 -1.91 9.32 6.92
CA TYR A 102 -0.52 9.16 7.39
C TYR A 102 -0.17 7.70 7.71
N ASP A 103 -1.06 6.96 8.37
CA ASP A 103 -0.80 5.57 8.76
C ASP A 103 -0.68 4.66 7.51
N GLN A 104 -1.41 4.95 6.43
CA GLN A 104 -1.25 4.28 5.12
C GLN A 104 0.10 4.63 4.47
N GLU A 105 0.42 5.92 4.36
CA GLU A 105 1.70 6.37 3.79
C GLU A 105 2.93 5.80 4.51
N ALA A 106 2.87 5.74 5.85
CA ALA A 106 3.93 5.14 6.64
C ALA A 106 4.08 3.64 6.34
N ALA A 107 2.99 2.93 6.06
CA ALA A 107 3.00 1.53 5.68
C ALA A 107 3.52 1.33 4.24
N HIS A 108 3.17 2.21 3.30
CA HIS A 108 3.71 2.21 1.94
C HIS A 108 5.22 2.44 1.95
N LEU A 109 5.67 3.48 2.66
CA LEU A 109 7.08 3.80 2.84
C LEU A 109 7.86 2.63 3.46
N ALA A 110 7.31 1.98 4.48
CA ALA A 110 7.91 0.79 5.08
C ALA A 110 8.05 -0.36 4.07
N THR A 111 7.02 -0.56 3.23
CA THR A 111 7.02 -1.56 2.17
C THR A 111 8.15 -1.30 1.16
N PHE A 112 8.28 -0.07 0.66
CA PHE A 112 9.33 0.23 -0.31
C PHE A 112 10.72 0.25 0.30
N ASN A 113 10.89 0.66 1.55
CA ASN A 113 12.16 0.52 2.24
C ASN A 113 12.61 -0.95 2.32
N ALA A 114 11.68 -1.87 2.61
CA ALA A 114 11.95 -3.30 2.61
C ALA A 114 12.31 -3.82 1.20
N LEU A 115 11.59 -3.38 0.16
CA LEU A 115 11.89 -3.73 -1.24
C LEU A 115 13.27 -3.21 -1.69
N LEU A 116 13.61 -1.96 -1.39
CA LEU A 116 14.93 -1.39 -1.68
C LEU A 116 16.03 -2.20 -1.02
N HIS A 117 15.86 -2.53 0.26
CA HIS A 117 16.83 -3.32 1.01
C HIS A 117 17.00 -4.73 0.41
N ARG A 118 15.88 -5.43 0.18
CA ARG A 118 15.85 -6.79 -0.39
C ARG A 118 16.54 -6.86 -1.74
N HIS A 119 16.30 -5.88 -2.61
CA HIS A 119 16.83 -5.84 -3.97
C HIS A 119 18.13 -5.04 -4.11
N ARG A 120 18.70 -4.56 -3.00
CA ARG A 120 19.92 -3.73 -2.95
C ARG A 120 19.85 -2.49 -3.86
N VAL A 121 18.65 -1.94 -3.99
CA VAL A 121 18.40 -0.69 -4.71
C VAL A 121 18.75 0.47 -3.79
N ARG A 122 19.57 1.41 -4.29
CA ARG A 122 19.92 2.62 -3.54
C ARG A 122 18.76 3.62 -3.62
N PRO A 123 18.38 4.26 -2.50
CA PRO A 123 17.52 5.44 -2.51
C PRO A 123 18.12 6.56 -3.37
N THR A 124 17.29 7.52 -3.76
CA THR A 124 17.76 8.68 -4.53
C THR A 124 18.78 9.49 -3.75
N ALA A 125 19.86 9.92 -4.43
CA ALA A 125 20.86 10.80 -3.83
C ALA A 125 20.27 12.15 -3.35
N LEU A 126 19.13 12.56 -3.90
CA LEU A 126 18.43 13.79 -3.54
C LEU A 126 17.49 13.65 -2.34
N TYR A 127 17.52 12.51 -1.65
CA TYR A 127 16.72 12.24 -0.45
C TYR A 127 16.66 13.42 0.55
N PRO A 128 17.78 14.08 0.93
CA PRO A 128 17.72 15.20 1.88
C PRO A 128 16.98 16.42 1.33
N LEU A 129 17.16 16.70 0.03
CA LEU A 129 16.50 17.83 -0.64
C LEU A 129 14.99 17.59 -0.74
N TRP A 130 14.59 16.42 -1.20
CA TRP A 130 13.17 16.04 -1.31
C TRP A 130 12.48 16.03 0.05
N SER A 131 13.16 15.56 1.09
CA SER A 131 12.62 15.60 2.46
C SER A 131 12.34 17.03 2.93
N ALA A 132 13.28 17.95 2.70
CA ALA A 132 13.11 19.35 3.07
C ALA A 132 11.99 20.03 2.26
N MET A 133 11.93 19.77 0.95
CA MET A 133 10.89 20.33 0.08
C MET A 133 9.50 19.80 0.41
N ALA A 134 9.35 18.50 0.67
CA ALA A 134 8.09 17.88 1.04
C ALA A 134 7.55 18.44 2.37
N GLY A 135 8.40 18.47 3.42
CA GLY A 135 8.01 19.05 4.71
C GLY A 135 7.66 20.54 4.60
N GLY A 136 8.44 21.31 3.83
CA GLY A 136 8.17 22.72 3.58
C GLY A 136 6.85 22.96 2.84
N LEU A 137 6.58 22.17 1.80
CA LEU A 137 5.34 22.23 1.03
C LEU A 137 4.12 21.90 1.89
N GLY A 138 4.19 20.80 2.65
CA GLY A 138 3.10 20.41 3.55
C GLY A 138 2.82 21.46 4.62
N TRP A 139 3.85 22.01 5.25
CA TRP A 139 3.68 23.07 6.25
C TRP A 139 3.10 24.35 5.64
N ALA A 140 3.63 24.81 4.50
CA ALA A 140 3.20 26.03 3.84
C ALA A 140 1.73 25.97 3.44
N THR A 141 1.31 24.86 2.82
CA THR A 141 -0.07 24.67 2.36
C THR A 141 -1.05 24.55 3.53
N ALA A 142 -0.67 23.89 4.63
CA ALA A 142 -1.49 23.84 5.84
C ALA A 142 -1.65 25.18 6.55
N VAL A 143 -0.63 26.05 6.51
CA VAL A 143 -0.74 27.42 7.03
C VAL A 143 -1.66 28.29 6.15
N MET A 144 -1.67 28.05 4.84
CA MET A 144 -2.58 28.75 3.91
C MET A 144 -4.05 28.35 4.10
N GLY A 145 -4.31 27.17 4.67
CA GLY A 145 -5.64 26.72 5.04
C GLY A 145 -5.92 25.28 4.62
N ARG A 146 -7.08 24.77 5.04
CA ARG A 146 -7.52 23.40 4.75
C ARG A 146 -7.62 23.15 3.24
N GLU A 147 -8.23 24.07 2.51
CA GLU A 147 -8.47 23.94 1.07
C GLU A 147 -7.14 23.86 0.30
N ALA A 148 -6.15 24.69 0.66
CA ALA A 148 -4.82 24.66 0.05
C ALA A 148 -4.05 23.38 0.39
N ALA A 149 -4.16 22.88 1.63
CA ALA A 149 -3.56 21.62 2.02
C ALA A 149 -4.18 20.43 1.27
N MET A 150 -5.50 20.39 1.15
CA MET A 150 -6.18 19.33 0.40
C MET A 150 -5.90 19.44 -1.11
N ALA A 151 -5.78 20.65 -1.67
CA ALA A 151 -5.32 20.83 -3.05
C ALA A 151 -3.88 20.34 -3.26
N CYS A 152 -3.00 20.50 -2.27
CA CYS A 152 -1.66 19.92 -2.30
C CYS A 152 -1.71 18.40 -2.33
N THR A 153 -2.49 17.78 -1.44
CA THR A 153 -2.71 16.33 -1.42
C THR A 153 -3.25 15.83 -2.77
N GLU A 154 -4.31 16.45 -3.28
CA GLU A 154 -4.89 16.12 -4.59
C GLU A 154 -3.82 16.13 -5.70
N ALA A 155 -3.00 17.18 -5.74
CA ALA A 155 -1.95 17.33 -6.74
C ALA A 155 -0.85 16.27 -6.63
N VAL A 156 -0.42 15.94 -5.41
CA VAL A 156 0.62 14.93 -5.16
C VAL A 156 0.11 13.54 -5.51
N GLU A 157 -1.06 13.14 -4.99
CA GLU A 157 -1.61 11.80 -5.22
C GLU A 157 -2.01 11.57 -6.67
N THR A 158 -2.39 12.62 -7.39
CA THR A 158 -2.59 12.52 -8.84
C THR A 158 -1.31 12.09 -9.57
N GLU A 159 -0.16 12.65 -9.21
CA GLU A 159 1.10 12.32 -9.88
C GLU A 159 1.69 10.99 -9.39
N ILE A 160 1.55 10.68 -8.09
CA ILE A 160 1.95 9.37 -7.52
C ILE A 160 1.12 8.24 -8.12
N GLY A 161 -0.22 8.36 -8.09
CA GLY A 161 -1.13 7.38 -8.70
C GLY A 161 -0.94 7.24 -10.21
N GLY A 162 -0.63 8.34 -10.91
CA GLY A 162 -0.24 8.33 -12.32
C GLY A 162 1.02 7.49 -12.56
N HIS A 163 2.05 7.68 -11.75
CA HIS A 163 3.30 6.94 -11.83
C HIS A 163 3.11 5.44 -11.58
N TYR A 164 2.29 5.06 -10.59
CA TYR A 164 1.95 3.66 -10.36
C TYR A 164 1.24 3.03 -11.55
N ASN A 165 0.29 3.73 -12.17
CA ASN A 165 -0.42 3.23 -13.34
C ASN A 165 0.53 2.95 -14.51
N GLU A 166 1.47 3.85 -14.77
CA GLU A 166 2.48 3.66 -15.82
C GLU A 166 3.39 2.46 -15.52
N GLN A 167 3.87 2.33 -14.28
CA GLN A 167 4.69 1.19 -13.87
C GLN A 167 3.93 -0.14 -14.03
N ILE A 168 2.72 -0.23 -13.49
CA ILE A 168 1.90 -1.45 -13.57
C ILE A 168 1.67 -1.82 -15.03
N ARG A 169 1.35 -0.86 -15.91
CA ARG A 169 1.20 -1.11 -17.35
C ARG A 169 2.46 -1.74 -17.94
N THR A 170 3.64 -1.15 -17.71
CA THR A 170 4.91 -1.69 -18.20
C THR A 170 5.19 -3.09 -17.67
N LEU A 171 4.92 -3.36 -16.39
CA LEU A 171 5.11 -4.69 -15.82
C LEU A 171 4.17 -5.73 -16.43
N LEU A 172 2.92 -5.36 -16.74
CA LEU A 172 1.96 -6.25 -17.39
C LEU A 172 2.32 -6.52 -18.86
N GLU A 173 2.84 -5.53 -19.58
CA GLU A 173 3.38 -5.71 -20.93
C GLU A 173 4.57 -6.68 -20.92
N MET A 174 5.44 -6.59 -19.91
CA MET A 174 6.54 -7.55 -19.70
C MET A 174 6.02 -8.97 -19.45
N VAL A 175 4.99 -9.12 -18.61
CA VAL A 175 4.35 -10.41 -18.35
C VAL A 175 3.76 -10.99 -19.63
N ALA A 176 2.97 -10.20 -20.36
CA ALA A 176 2.34 -10.64 -21.60
C ALA A 176 3.39 -11.10 -22.64
N ALA A 177 4.50 -10.37 -22.77
CA ALA A 177 5.60 -10.78 -23.63
C ALA A 177 6.24 -12.11 -23.20
N TRP A 178 6.47 -12.31 -21.90
CA TRP A 178 7.01 -13.57 -21.38
C TRP A 178 6.08 -14.75 -21.65
N GLU A 179 4.79 -14.57 -21.42
CA GLU A 179 3.80 -15.62 -21.63
C GLU A 179 3.64 -15.98 -23.11
N ALA A 180 3.68 -14.98 -24.01
CA ALA A 180 3.67 -15.20 -25.46
C ALA A 180 4.90 -15.99 -25.95
N GLU A 181 6.04 -15.82 -25.26
CA GLU A 181 7.26 -16.60 -25.51
C GLU A 181 7.27 -17.97 -24.80
N GLY A 182 6.21 -18.33 -24.06
CA GLY A 182 6.09 -19.60 -23.35
C GLY A 182 6.72 -19.65 -21.96
N TYR A 183 7.20 -18.51 -21.44
CA TYR A 183 7.74 -18.42 -20.08
C TYR A 183 6.65 -18.21 -19.04
N GLY A 184 6.93 -18.62 -17.81
CA GLY A 184 6.15 -18.30 -16.64
C GLY A 184 6.61 -16.99 -15.99
N VAL A 185 5.74 -16.43 -15.14
CA VAL A 185 6.07 -15.29 -14.27
C VAL A 185 6.50 -15.83 -12.90
N GLY A 186 7.56 -15.27 -12.32
CA GLY A 186 8.02 -15.63 -10.97
C GLY A 186 7.03 -15.16 -9.89
N GLY A 187 6.97 -15.87 -8.75
CA GLY A 187 6.08 -15.52 -7.64
C GLY A 187 6.32 -14.11 -7.10
N GLU A 188 7.60 -13.76 -6.86
CA GLU A 188 8.02 -12.43 -6.41
C GLU A 188 7.61 -11.30 -7.37
N PHE A 189 7.62 -11.56 -8.67
CA PHE A 189 7.22 -10.56 -9.66
C PHE A 189 5.69 -10.32 -9.65
N ARG A 190 4.89 -11.37 -9.41
CA ARG A 190 3.44 -11.22 -9.21
C ARG A 190 3.15 -10.47 -7.92
N GLU A 191 3.82 -10.84 -6.83
CA GLU A 191 3.69 -10.17 -5.53
C GLU A 191 4.02 -8.67 -5.63
N LEU A 192 5.05 -8.30 -6.40
CA LEU A 192 5.36 -6.91 -6.69
C LEU A 192 4.19 -6.20 -7.41
N ILE A 193 3.66 -6.79 -8.50
CA ILE A 193 2.53 -6.19 -9.24
C ILE A 193 1.31 -6.01 -8.33
N ASP A 194 0.99 -7.02 -7.53
CA ASP A 194 -0.15 -6.98 -6.62
C ASP A 194 0.05 -5.92 -5.52
N THR A 195 1.29 -5.80 -5.02
CA THR A 195 1.66 -4.74 -4.06
C THR A 195 1.47 -3.35 -4.68
N LEU A 196 1.97 -3.12 -5.90
CA LEU A 196 1.84 -1.83 -6.60
C LEU A 196 0.37 -1.49 -6.88
N ARG A 197 -0.45 -2.49 -7.25
CA ARG A 197 -1.89 -2.29 -7.48
C ARG A 197 -2.62 -1.89 -6.21
N ARG A 198 -2.34 -2.58 -5.10
CA ARG A 198 -2.93 -2.26 -3.80
C ARG A 198 -2.59 -0.83 -3.38
N ILE A 199 -1.31 -0.47 -3.41
CA ILE A 199 -0.86 0.88 -3.03
C ILE A 199 -1.51 1.93 -3.93
N ARG A 200 -1.49 1.75 -5.26
CA ARG A 200 -2.19 2.65 -6.19
C ARG A 200 -3.66 2.86 -5.82
N ASP A 201 -4.38 1.79 -5.48
CA ASP A 201 -5.80 1.88 -5.15
C ASP A 201 -6.01 2.64 -3.82
N GLU A 202 -5.08 2.50 -2.86
CA GLU A 202 -5.03 3.29 -1.62
C GLU A 202 -4.71 4.77 -1.91
N GLU A 203 -3.80 5.09 -2.83
CA GLU A 203 -3.51 6.48 -3.26
C GLU A 203 -4.71 7.17 -3.91
N LEU A 204 -5.51 6.43 -4.69
CA LEU A 204 -6.74 6.95 -5.28
C LEU A 204 -7.78 7.27 -4.20
N GLU A 205 -7.82 6.50 -3.11
CA GLU A 205 -8.67 6.81 -1.96
C GLU A 205 -8.24 8.14 -1.32
N HIS A 206 -6.93 8.41 -1.21
CA HIS A 206 -6.42 9.66 -0.66
C HIS A 206 -6.78 10.87 -1.52
N LEU A 207 -6.71 10.71 -2.85
CA LEU A 207 -7.17 11.70 -3.81
C LEU A 207 -8.66 12.01 -3.62
N ASP A 208 -9.50 11.00 -3.47
CA ASP A 208 -10.93 11.16 -3.24
C ASP A 208 -11.20 11.91 -1.92
N HIS A 209 -10.53 11.52 -0.83
CA HIS A 209 -10.61 12.23 0.46
C HIS A 209 -10.26 13.71 0.31
N ALA A 210 -9.20 14.05 -0.44
CA ALA A 210 -8.80 15.43 -0.66
C ALA A 210 -9.89 16.24 -1.41
N VAL A 211 -10.49 15.66 -2.45
CA VAL A 211 -11.57 16.29 -3.22
C VAL A 211 -12.82 16.49 -2.34
N GLU A 212 -13.18 15.50 -1.53
CA GLU A 212 -14.31 15.57 -0.59
C GLU A 212 -14.10 16.64 0.49
N HIS A 213 -12.85 16.90 0.88
CA HIS A 213 -12.47 17.88 1.90
C HIS A 213 -12.11 19.25 1.32
N ASP A 214 -12.81 19.65 0.25
CA ASP A 214 -12.78 21.00 -0.33
C ASP A 214 -11.48 21.39 -1.08
N ALA A 215 -10.67 20.43 -1.57
CA ALA A 215 -9.49 20.75 -2.39
C ALA A 215 -9.82 21.74 -3.52
N LYS A 216 -10.92 21.51 -4.25
CA LYS A 216 -11.36 22.35 -5.38
C LYS A 216 -11.73 23.79 -5.01
N LYS A 217 -11.87 24.11 -3.71
CA LYS A 217 -12.17 25.46 -3.22
C LYS A 217 -10.92 26.30 -2.96
N ALA A 218 -9.71 25.74 -3.12
CA ALA A 218 -8.49 26.54 -3.06
C ALA A 218 -8.53 27.65 -4.12
N ASP A 219 -8.06 28.85 -3.80
CA ASP A 219 -8.06 29.97 -4.75
C ASP A 219 -6.66 30.57 -4.90
N PRO A 220 -6.04 30.52 -6.10
CA PRO A 220 -6.47 29.80 -7.31
C PRO A 220 -6.04 28.31 -7.32
N HIS A 221 -7.01 27.38 -7.26
CA HIS A 221 -6.78 25.92 -7.26
C HIS A 221 -5.93 25.43 -8.43
N TRP A 222 -6.28 25.82 -9.65
CA TRP A 222 -5.61 25.37 -10.87
C TRP A 222 -4.13 25.75 -10.90
N LEU A 223 -3.78 26.90 -10.31
CA LEU A 223 -2.41 27.38 -10.27
C LEU A 223 -1.62 26.64 -9.19
N LEU A 224 -2.19 26.50 -7.99
CA LEU A 224 -1.55 25.78 -6.89
C LEU A 224 -1.28 24.32 -7.28
N THR A 225 -2.31 23.61 -7.75
CA THR A 225 -2.18 22.23 -8.21
C THR A 225 -1.26 22.13 -9.42
N GLY A 226 -1.35 23.05 -10.38
CA GLY A 226 -0.47 23.08 -11.56
C GLY A 226 1.01 23.17 -11.22
N VAL A 227 1.38 24.06 -10.29
CA VAL A 227 2.77 24.22 -9.82
C VAL A 227 3.25 22.98 -9.07
N ILE A 228 2.43 22.47 -8.14
CA ILE A 228 2.79 21.28 -7.35
C ILE A 228 3.00 20.07 -8.25
N ARG A 229 2.05 19.81 -9.18
CA ARG A 229 2.15 18.71 -10.14
C ARG A 229 3.39 18.84 -11.02
N ALA A 230 3.73 20.05 -11.48
CA ALA A 230 4.96 20.27 -12.24
C ALA A 230 6.22 19.96 -11.41
N GLY A 231 6.23 20.34 -10.13
CA GLY A 231 7.28 19.98 -9.18
C GLY A 231 7.41 18.47 -8.99
N CYS A 232 6.28 17.76 -8.78
CA CYS A 232 6.25 16.30 -8.65
C CYS A 232 6.82 15.60 -9.89
N ARG A 233 6.41 15.99 -11.10
CA ARG A 233 6.98 15.43 -12.34
C ARG A 233 8.48 15.67 -12.46
N GLY A 234 8.94 16.85 -12.07
CA GLY A 234 10.37 17.16 -12.01
C GLY A 234 11.10 16.23 -11.04
N ALA A 235 10.58 16.07 -9.82
CA ALA A 235 11.16 15.21 -8.80
C ALA A 235 11.21 13.74 -9.24
N ILE A 236 10.14 13.22 -9.86
CA ILE A 236 10.09 11.88 -10.46
C ILE A 236 11.19 11.73 -11.51
N TRP A 237 11.21 12.62 -12.50
CA TRP A 237 12.18 12.57 -13.61
C TRP A 237 13.63 12.59 -13.12
N VAL A 238 13.94 13.41 -12.10
CA VAL A 238 15.30 13.44 -11.54
C VAL A 238 15.59 12.15 -10.75
N SER A 239 14.66 11.69 -9.92
CA SER A 239 14.86 10.52 -9.04
C SER A 239 14.98 9.20 -9.80
N GLU A 240 14.44 9.12 -11.02
CA GLU A 240 14.71 7.99 -11.93
C GLU A 240 16.22 7.84 -12.24
N ARG A 241 16.94 8.96 -12.29
CA ARG A 241 18.33 9.05 -12.77
C ARG A 241 19.38 9.00 -11.67
N VAL A 242 19.04 9.43 -10.44
CA VAL A 242 20.01 9.61 -9.32
C VAL A 242 19.53 9.06 -7.99
#